data_AF-A0A819B1P2-F1
#
_entry.id   AF-A0A819B1P2-F1
#
_cell.length_a   1.000
_cell.length_b   1.000
_cell.length_c   1.000
_cell.angle_alpha   90.00
_cell.angle_beta   90.00
_cell.angle_gamma   90.00
#
_symmetry.space_group_name_H-M   'P 1'
#
loop_
_entity.id
_entity.type
_entity.pdbx_description
1 polymer ?
#
loop_
_entity_poly.entity_id
_entity_poly.type
_entity_poly.pdbx_seq_one_letter_code
_entity_poly.pdbx_strand_id
1 'polypeptide(L)'
;MKSKELQQLVLSKHESGDSIAKIFRDLNGAISYDTVRRWCNMIEKTGAIQLSAPPGPPRIIRTKQMFEKVKSRLKQKKKVSSRILAHAISISRTSVRRILRDDRQYHAYKMRVVPLLEGEHKAKRKRFSNWIRTYFKKETTMKILFSDEKTFH
;
A
#
# COMPACT_ATOMS: atom_id res chain seq x y z
N MET A 1 11.14 -26.78 24.48
CA MET A 1 12.02 -25.74 23.91
C MET A 1 11.25 -24.98 22.83
N LYS A 2 11.40 -23.66 22.76
CA LYS A 2 10.81 -22.86 21.68
C LYS A 2 11.56 -23.15 20.37
N SER A 3 10.86 -23.11 19.23
CA SER A 3 11.45 -23.40 17.91
C SER A 3 12.73 -22.60 17.58
N LYS A 4 12.83 -21.36 18.07
CA LYS A 4 14.04 -20.51 17.92
C LYS A 4 15.25 -20.97 18.74
N GLU A 5 15.03 -21.49 19.95
CA GLU A 5 16.11 -21.97 20.82
C GLU A 5 16.79 -23.21 20.21
N LEU A 6 15.99 -24.08 19.60
CA LEU A 6 16.48 -25.25 18.86
C LEU A 6 17.30 -24.86 17.63
N GLN A 7 16.90 -23.83 16.90
CA GLN A 7 17.65 -23.31 15.75
C GLN A 7 19.00 -22.74 16.17
N GLN A 8 19.03 -21.96 17.25
CA GLN A 8 20.28 -21.40 17.79
C GLN A 8 21.24 -22.50 18.25
N LEU A 9 20.73 -23.53 18.91
CA LEU A 9 21.53 -24.68 19.36
C LEU A 9 22.14 -25.46 18.17
N VAL A 10 21.35 -25.70 17.12
CA VAL A 10 21.86 -26.35 15.90
C VAL A 10 22.95 -25.51 15.24
N LEU A 11 22.75 -24.18 15.18
CA LEU A 11 23.73 -23.26 14.60
C LEU A 11 25.05 -23.26 15.38
N SER A 12 25.01 -23.15 16.71
CA SER A 12 26.23 -23.19 17.54
C SER A 12 26.98 -24.52 17.43
N LYS A 13 26.24 -25.64 17.34
CA LYS A 13 26.82 -26.98 17.21
C LYS A 13 27.46 -27.20 15.83
N HIS A 14 26.82 -26.69 14.79
CA HIS A 14 27.37 -26.72 13.43
C HIS A 14 28.64 -25.87 13.30
N GLU A 15 28.67 -24.67 13.89
CA GLU A 15 29.87 -23.80 13.95
C GLU A 15 31.01 -24.46 14.73
N SER A 16 30.68 -25.25 15.76
CA SER A 16 31.66 -26.04 16.53
C SER A 16 32.23 -27.25 15.74
N GLY A 17 31.78 -27.48 14.51
CA GLY A 17 32.24 -28.57 13.64
C GLY A 17 31.64 -29.94 13.96
N ASP A 18 30.54 -29.99 14.73
CA ASP A 18 29.89 -31.26 15.05
C ASP A 18 29.21 -31.88 13.82
N SER A 19 29.36 -33.19 13.66
CA SER A 19 28.71 -33.92 12.56
C SER A 19 27.18 -33.93 12.73
N ILE A 20 26.44 -33.94 11.62
CA ILE A 20 24.96 -33.94 11.59
C ILE A 20 24.37 -35.03 12.51
N ALA A 21 24.97 -36.22 12.51
CA ALA A 21 24.55 -37.34 13.35
C ALA A 21 24.81 -37.12 14.85
N LYS A 22 25.83 -36.33 15.22
CA LYS A 22 26.10 -35.93 16.60
C LYS A 22 25.09 -34.87 17.04
N ILE A 23 24.84 -33.86 16.20
CA ILE A 23 23.82 -32.82 16.47
C ILE A 23 22.44 -33.44 16.68
N PHE A 24 22.05 -34.42 15.85
CA PHE A 24 20.77 -35.11 15.99
C PHE A 24 20.67 -35.91 17.30
N ARG A 25 21.74 -36.60 17.72
CA ARG A 25 21.78 -37.35 18.99
C ARG A 25 21.70 -36.41 20.19
N ASP A 26 22.42 -35.29 20.15
CA ASP A 26 22.42 -34.27 21.21
C ASP A 26 21.03 -33.61 21.39
N LEU A 27 20.23 -33.56 20.32
CA LEU A 27 18.85 -33.06 20.34
C LEU A 27 17.84 -34.09 20.87
N ASN A 28 18.26 -35.31 21.19
CA ASN A 28 17.47 -36.38 21.81
C ASN A 28 16.06 -36.57 21.19
N GLY A 29 15.97 -36.55 19.86
CA GLY A 29 14.71 -36.76 19.13
C GLY A 29 13.73 -35.57 19.15
N ALA A 30 14.12 -34.40 19.65
CA ALA A 30 13.27 -33.20 19.63
C ALA A 30 12.92 -32.72 18.20
N ILE A 31 13.72 -33.12 17.20
CA ILE A 31 13.55 -32.76 15.79
C ILE A 31 13.94 -33.97 14.93
N SER A 32 13.31 -34.14 13.77
CA SER A 32 13.69 -35.19 12.82
C SER A 32 15.08 -34.96 12.21
N TYR A 33 15.77 -36.05 11.91
CA TYR A 33 17.08 -36.04 11.25
C TYR A 33 17.09 -35.21 9.96
N ASP A 34 16.04 -35.33 9.14
CA ASP A 34 15.90 -34.58 7.89
C ASP A 34 15.83 -33.08 8.10
N THR A 35 15.22 -32.64 9.20
CA THR A 35 15.16 -31.21 9.54
C THR A 35 16.53 -30.70 9.95
N VAL A 36 17.28 -31.46 10.75
CA VAL A 36 18.67 -31.11 11.12
C VAL A 36 19.54 -31.04 9.87
N ARG A 37 19.50 -32.06 9.00
CA ARG A 37 20.20 -32.07 7.71
C ARG A 37 19.83 -30.85 6.86
N ARG A 38 18.53 -30.55 6.76
CA ARG A 38 18.04 -29.39 6.00
C ARG A 38 18.57 -28.07 6.57
N TRP A 39 18.64 -27.93 7.90
CA TRP A 39 19.16 -26.72 8.56
C TRP A 39 20.67 -26.58 8.38
N CYS A 40 21.46 -27.64 8.54
CA CYS A 40 22.90 -27.60 8.26
C CYS A 40 23.18 -27.18 6.81
N ASN A 41 22.45 -27.76 5.84
CA ASN A 41 22.55 -27.36 4.43
C ASN A 41 22.17 -25.88 4.19
N MET A 42 21.26 -25.30 4.98
CA MET A 42 20.95 -23.87 4.91
C MET A 42 22.07 -23.01 5.50
N ILE A 43 22.66 -23.45 6.62
CA ILE A 43 23.78 -22.77 7.26
C ILE A 43 24.98 -22.73 6.30
N GLU A 44 25.32 -23.83 5.64
CA GLU A 44 26.41 -23.87 4.65
C GLU A 44 26.18 -22.91 3.47
N LYS A 45 24.92 -22.78 3.00
CA LYS A 45 24.59 -21.96 1.82
C LYS A 45 24.41 -20.49 2.11
N THR A 46 23.87 -20.14 3.28
CA THR A 46 23.37 -18.78 3.57
C THR A 46 23.88 -18.24 4.91
N GLY A 47 24.57 -19.05 5.71
CA GLY A 47 25.08 -18.69 7.04
C GLY A 47 23.99 -18.64 8.12
N ALA A 48 22.73 -18.96 7.79
CA ALA A 48 21.62 -18.85 8.72
C ALA A 48 20.47 -19.81 8.36
N ILE A 49 19.71 -20.21 9.39
CA ILE A 49 18.48 -21.01 9.20
C ILE A 49 17.32 -20.07 8.85
N GLN A 50 17.06 -19.91 7.54
CA GLN A 50 15.96 -19.08 7.04
C GLN A 50 14.73 -19.92 6.70
N LEU A 51 13.81 -20.05 7.67
CA LEU A 51 12.51 -20.68 7.44
C LEU A 51 11.52 -19.63 6.93
N SER A 52 11.33 -19.58 5.61
CA SER A 52 10.23 -18.80 5.02
C SER A 52 8.92 -19.58 5.09
N ALA A 53 7.83 -18.88 5.36
CA ALA A 53 6.51 -19.43 5.16
C ALA A 53 6.35 -19.81 3.67
N PRO A 54 5.73 -20.95 3.35
CA PRO A 54 5.46 -21.30 1.96
C PRO A 54 4.68 -20.16 1.29
N PRO A 55 5.00 -19.83 0.02
CA PRO A 55 4.25 -18.82 -0.70
C PRO A 55 2.78 -19.24 -0.73
N GLY A 56 1.90 -18.34 -0.30
CA GLY A 56 0.46 -18.58 -0.35
C GLY A 56 -0.05 -18.72 -1.79
N PRO A 57 -1.34 -19.03 -1.97
CA PRO A 57 -1.93 -19.20 -3.29
C PRO A 57 -1.72 -17.97 -4.20
N PRO A 58 -1.46 -18.17 -5.51
CA PRO A 58 -1.26 -17.07 -6.43
C PRO A 58 -2.54 -16.22 -6.56
N ARG A 59 -2.36 -14.90 -6.68
CA ARG A 59 -3.49 -13.97 -6.84
C ARG A 59 -3.96 -13.94 -8.30
N ILE A 60 -5.10 -14.58 -8.58
CA ILE A 60 -5.65 -14.68 -9.94
C ILE A 60 -6.25 -13.36 -10.44
N ILE A 61 -7.00 -12.64 -9.59
CA ILE A 61 -7.76 -11.45 -9.99
C ILE A 61 -6.95 -10.15 -9.77
N ARG A 62 -6.17 -10.08 -8.69
CA ARG A 62 -5.39 -8.89 -8.31
C ARG A 62 -4.04 -8.87 -9.04
N THR A 63 -4.07 -8.90 -10.36
CA THR A 63 -2.88 -8.85 -11.22
C THR A 63 -2.57 -7.42 -11.67
N LYS A 64 -1.31 -7.16 -12.06
CA LYS A 64 -0.89 -5.84 -12.59
C LYS A 64 -1.75 -5.40 -13.79
N GLN A 65 -2.12 -6.34 -14.66
CA GLN A 65 -2.98 -6.06 -15.82
C GLN A 65 -4.37 -5.59 -15.39
N MET A 66 -4.99 -6.29 -14.42
CA MET A 66 -6.29 -5.88 -13.89
C MET A 66 -6.22 -4.51 -13.24
N PHE A 67 -5.10 -4.17 -12.58
CA PHE A 67 -4.92 -2.85 -11.99
C PHE A 67 -4.91 -1.72 -13.02
N GLU A 68 -4.18 -1.89 -14.12
CA GLU A 68 -4.15 -0.87 -15.16
C GLU A 68 -5.52 -0.73 -15.85
N LYS A 69 -6.29 -1.82 -15.96
CA LYS A 69 -7.69 -1.77 -16.42
C LYS A 69 -8.61 -0.99 -15.47
N VAL A 70 -8.49 -1.21 -14.16
CA VAL A 70 -9.23 -0.44 -13.13
C VAL A 70 -8.85 1.04 -13.18
N LYS A 71 -7.56 1.33 -13.31
CA LYS A 71 -7.02 2.69 -13.33
C LYS A 71 -7.38 3.45 -14.61
N SER A 72 -7.31 2.82 -15.78
CA SER A 72 -7.72 3.44 -17.04
C SER A 72 -9.20 3.83 -16.98
N ARG A 73 -10.04 2.97 -16.41
CA ARG A 73 -11.47 3.23 -16.23
C ARG A 73 -11.74 4.40 -15.28
N LEU A 74 -11.01 4.49 -14.17
CA LEU A 74 -11.10 5.62 -13.23
C LEU A 74 -10.64 6.95 -13.87
N LYS A 75 -9.63 6.91 -14.74
CA LYS A 75 -9.18 8.12 -15.47
C LYS A 75 -10.24 8.62 -16.45
N GLN A 76 -10.92 7.72 -17.16
CA GLN A 76 -11.98 8.08 -18.09
C GLN A 76 -13.20 8.72 -17.40
N LYS A 77 -13.61 8.20 -16.24
CA LYS A 77 -14.73 8.73 -15.47
C LYS A 77 -14.29 8.96 -14.02
N LYS A 78 -14.12 10.23 -13.63
CA LYS A 78 -13.61 10.61 -12.30
C LYS A 78 -14.55 10.27 -11.13
N LYS A 79 -15.86 10.12 -11.37
CA LYS A 79 -16.88 9.86 -10.34
C LYS A 79 -17.56 8.52 -10.61
N VAL A 80 -16.97 7.42 -10.12
CA VAL A 80 -17.51 6.07 -10.35
C VAL A 80 -17.60 5.31 -9.04
N SER A 81 -18.76 4.69 -8.80
CA SER A 81 -18.95 3.77 -7.68
C SER A 81 -18.19 2.46 -7.90
N SER A 82 -17.68 1.87 -6.82
CA SER A 82 -17.05 0.53 -6.86
C SER A 82 -17.95 -0.53 -7.51
N ARG A 83 -19.27 -0.42 -7.38
CA ARG A 83 -20.24 -1.34 -8.01
C ARG A 83 -20.26 -1.19 -9.54
N ILE A 84 -20.28 0.05 -10.03
CA ILE A 84 -20.28 0.33 -11.47
C ILE A 84 -18.93 -0.10 -12.07
N LEU A 85 -17.84 0.16 -11.35
CA LEU A 85 -16.49 -0.23 -11.76
C LEU A 85 -16.35 -1.76 -11.84
N ALA A 86 -16.90 -2.48 -10.86
CA ALA A 86 -16.95 -3.94 -10.83
C ALA A 86 -17.70 -4.51 -12.04
N HIS A 87 -18.91 -3.99 -12.32
CA HIS A 87 -19.70 -4.41 -13.46
C HIS A 87 -18.99 -4.13 -14.80
N ALA A 88 -18.35 -2.97 -14.94
CA ALA A 88 -17.66 -2.60 -16.17
C ALA A 88 -16.41 -3.47 -16.46
N ILE A 89 -15.83 -4.08 -15.43
CA ILE A 89 -14.58 -4.85 -15.52
C ILE A 89 -14.85 -6.36 -15.36
N SER A 90 -16.10 -6.75 -15.08
CA SER A 90 -16.54 -8.12 -14.83
C SER A 90 -15.80 -8.80 -13.67
N ILE A 91 -15.59 -8.07 -12.57
CA ILE A 91 -14.98 -8.58 -11.35
C ILE A 91 -15.86 -8.31 -10.14
N SER A 92 -15.65 -9.04 -9.05
CA SER A 92 -16.41 -8.81 -7.83
C SER A 92 -16.12 -7.43 -7.23
N ARG A 93 -17.15 -6.83 -6.61
CA ARG A 93 -17.04 -5.56 -5.89
C ARG A 93 -15.98 -5.61 -4.79
N THR A 94 -15.86 -6.74 -4.09
CA THR A 94 -14.86 -6.97 -3.05
C THR A 94 -13.44 -6.92 -3.61
N SER A 95 -13.21 -7.55 -4.77
CA SER A 95 -11.93 -7.47 -5.48
C SER A 95 -11.61 -6.05 -5.89
N VAL A 96 -12.55 -5.31 -6.50
CA VAL A 96 -12.36 -3.88 -6.81
C VAL A 96 -11.97 -3.09 -5.57
N ARG A 97 -12.71 -3.25 -4.45
CA ARG A 97 -12.43 -2.53 -3.21
C ARG A 97 -11.02 -2.81 -2.69
N ARG A 98 -10.62 -4.09 -2.69
CA ARG A 98 -9.29 -4.54 -2.30
C ARG A 98 -8.19 -3.96 -3.19
N ILE A 99 -8.40 -3.94 -4.50
CA ILE A 99 -7.48 -3.30 -5.47
C ILE A 99 -7.33 -1.81 -5.17
N LEU A 100 -8.43 -1.10 -4.92
CA LEU A 100 -8.40 0.33 -4.67
C LEU A 100 -7.75 0.65 -3.32
N ARG A 101 -8.14 -0.04 -2.25
CA ARG A 101 -7.73 0.29 -0.88
C ARG A 101 -6.37 -0.31 -0.51
N ASP A 102 -6.15 -1.59 -0.78
CA ASP A 102 -5.00 -2.30 -0.26
C ASP A 102 -3.81 -2.20 -1.24
N ASP A 103 -4.04 -2.32 -2.55
CA ASP A 103 -2.95 -2.28 -3.54
C ASP A 103 -2.53 -0.86 -3.93
N ARG A 104 -3.48 0.09 -3.98
CA ARG A 104 -3.25 1.48 -4.45
C ARG A 104 -3.47 2.56 -3.40
N GLN A 105 -3.99 2.22 -2.22
CA GLN A 105 -4.31 3.18 -1.15
C GLN A 105 -5.12 4.39 -1.65
N TYR A 106 -6.04 4.14 -2.58
CA TYR A 106 -6.96 5.16 -3.06
C TYR A 106 -8.06 5.41 -2.05
N HIS A 107 -8.21 6.67 -1.69
CA HIS A 107 -9.26 7.16 -0.83
C HIS A 107 -10.31 7.92 -1.64
N ALA A 108 -11.58 7.65 -1.36
CA ALA A 108 -12.66 8.42 -1.95
C ALA A 108 -12.61 9.84 -1.42
N TYR A 109 -12.51 10.82 -2.32
CA TYR A 109 -12.65 12.22 -1.94
C TYR A 109 -14.07 12.52 -1.48
N LYS A 110 -14.21 13.35 -0.44
CA LYS A 110 -15.51 13.87 -0.02
C LYS A 110 -16.04 14.85 -1.08
N MET A 111 -17.30 14.68 -1.45
CA MET A 111 -17.99 15.63 -2.32
C MET A 111 -18.13 16.96 -1.58
N ARG A 112 -17.77 18.07 -2.24
CA ARG A 112 -18.02 19.42 -1.76
C ARG A 112 -19.12 20.03 -2.61
N VAL A 113 -20.10 20.65 -1.96
CA VAL A 113 -21.08 21.50 -2.63
C VAL A 113 -20.37 22.81 -2.97
N VAL A 114 -20.45 23.19 -4.24
CA VAL A 114 -19.88 24.46 -4.73
C VAL A 114 -20.93 25.14 -5.60
N PRO A 115 -20.99 26.48 -5.61
CA PRO A 115 -21.84 27.21 -6.54
C PRO A 115 -21.51 26.85 -7.98
N LEU A 116 -22.54 26.75 -8.83
CA LEU A 116 -22.36 26.54 -10.26
C LEU A 116 -21.72 27.80 -10.87
N LEU A 117 -20.61 27.62 -11.59
CA LEU A 117 -19.94 28.70 -12.29
C LEU A 117 -20.11 28.55 -13.79
N GLU A 118 -20.78 29.53 -14.39
CA GLU A 118 -20.91 29.68 -15.83
C GLU A 118 -19.60 30.14 -16.48
N GLY A 119 -19.55 30.12 -17.81
CA GLY A 119 -18.36 30.52 -18.58
C GLY A 119 -17.94 31.95 -18.28
N GLU A 120 -18.91 32.87 -18.19
CA GLU A 120 -18.66 34.27 -17.88
C GLU A 120 -18.13 34.47 -16.46
N HIS A 121 -18.72 33.79 -15.47
CA HIS A 121 -18.27 33.85 -14.07
C HIS A 121 -16.79 33.44 -13.96
N LYS A 122 -16.40 32.37 -14.66
CA LYS A 122 -15.00 31.91 -14.71
C LYS A 122 -14.09 32.94 -15.37
N ALA A 123 -14.53 33.55 -16.47
CA ALA A 123 -13.76 34.58 -17.17
C ALA A 123 -13.53 35.82 -16.30
N LYS A 124 -14.58 36.36 -15.68
CA LYS A 124 -14.51 37.51 -14.76
C LYS A 124 -13.58 37.23 -13.58
N ARG A 125 -13.77 36.08 -12.91
CA ARG A 125 -12.89 35.66 -11.79
C ARG A 125 -11.44 35.54 -12.21
N LYS A 126 -11.16 34.93 -13.37
CA LYS A 126 -9.79 34.78 -13.87
C LYS A 126 -9.14 36.13 -14.21
N ARG A 127 -9.89 37.05 -14.83
CA ARG A 127 -9.43 38.42 -15.10
C ARG A 127 -9.08 39.15 -13.81
N PHE A 128 -9.99 39.11 -12.82
CA PHE A 128 -9.75 39.71 -11.51
C PHE A 128 -8.53 39.09 -10.80
N SER A 129 -8.41 37.76 -10.74
CA SER A 129 -7.25 37.11 -10.13
C SER A 129 -5.93 37.46 -10.81
N ASN A 130 -5.92 37.57 -12.15
CA ASN A 130 -4.74 38.02 -12.88
C ASN A 130 -4.41 39.48 -12.60
N TRP A 131 -5.42 40.35 -12.53
CA TRP A 131 -5.25 41.75 -12.18
C TRP A 131 -4.68 41.91 -10.76
N ILE A 132 -5.27 41.25 -9.76
CA ILE A 132 -4.74 41.22 -8.39
C ILE A 132 -3.28 40.76 -8.39
N ARG A 133 -2.97 39.64 -9.06
CA ARG A 133 -1.60 39.10 -9.10
C ARG A 133 -0.58 40.09 -9.69
N THR A 134 -0.96 40.89 -10.67
CA THR A 134 -0.06 41.85 -11.33
C THR A 134 0.11 43.14 -10.54
N TYR A 135 -0.97 43.65 -9.93
CA TYR A 135 -0.98 45.00 -9.35
C TYR A 135 -0.91 45.03 -7.82
N PHE A 136 -1.24 43.94 -7.13
CA PHE A 136 -1.17 43.89 -5.68
C PHE A 136 0.22 43.45 -5.23
N LYS A 137 1.01 44.40 -4.72
CA LYS A 137 2.26 44.16 -4.00
C LYS A 137 1.98 44.00 -2.50
N LYS A 138 2.92 43.42 -1.75
CA LYS A 138 2.79 43.16 -0.30
C LYS A 138 2.45 44.44 0.48
N GLU A 139 3.06 45.56 0.11
CA GLU A 139 2.82 46.88 0.71
C GLU A 139 1.38 47.39 0.50
N THR A 140 0.79 47.12 -0.66
CA THR A 140 -0.59 47.51 -0.97
C THR A 140 -1.60 46.67 -0.20
N THR A 141 -1.27 45.40 0.09
CA THR A 141 -2.17 44.49 0.81
C THR A 141 -2.40 44.94 2.26
N MET A 142 -1.38 45.52 2.88
CA MET A 142 -1.47 46.03 4.27
C MET A 142 -2.36 47.26 4.42
N LYS A 143 -2.78 47.89 3.30
CA LYS A 143 -3.65 49.08 3.29
C LYS A 143 -5.12 48.73 3.05
N ILE A 144 -5.46 47.46 2.91
CA ILE A 144 -6.80 47.01 2.53
C ILE A 144 -7.46 46.34 3.73
N LEU A 145 -8.63 46.86 4.09
CA LEU A 145 -9.51 46.25 5.08
C LEU A 145 -10.62 45.49 4.35
N PHE A 146 -10.74 44.19 4.62
CA PHE A 146 -11.84 43.38 4.11
C PHE A 146 -12.93 43.27 5.17
N SER A 147 -14.18 43.43 4.75
CA SER A 147 -15.37 43.16 5.58
C SER A 147 -16.34 42.29 4.78
N ASP A 148 -17.12 41.47 5.49
CA ASP A 148 -18.18 40.63 4.94
C ASP A 148 -19.27 40.46 6.00
N GLU A 149 -20.52 40.39 5.58
CA GLU A 149 -21.65 40.20 6.48
C GLU A 149 -21.97 38.73 6.62
N LYS A 150 -22.24 38.28 7.86
CA LYS A 150 -22.60 36.89 8.13
C LYS A 150 -23.78 36.82 9.08
N THR A 151 -24.81 36.08 8.67
CA THR A 151 -25.93 35.73 9.54
C THR A 151 -25.55 34.61 10.49
N PHE A 152 -25.78 34.82 11.79
CA PHE A 152 -25.66 33.80 12.84
C PHE A 152 -27.07 33.45 13.31
N HIS A 153 -27.38 32.15 13.34
CA HIS A 153 -28.63 31.59 13.82
C HIS A 153 -28.36 30.72 15.04
#